data_AF-A0A972SA42-F1
#
_entry.id   AF-A0A972SA42-F1
#
_cell.length_a   1.000
_cell.length_b   1.000
_cell.length_c   1.000
_cell.angle_alpha   90.00
_cell.angle_beta   90.00
_cell.angle_gamma   90.00
#
_symmetry.space_group_name_H-M   'P 1'
#
loop_
_entity.id
_entity.type
_entity.pdbx_description
1 polymer ?
#
loop_
_entity_poly.entity_id
_entity_poly.type
_entity_poly.pdbx_seq_one_letter_code
_entity_poly.pdbx_strand_id
1 'polypeptide(L)'
;MMKPKRVLIVCTGNICRSPMAYGLLRAYLQEQGLDQAIVVETAGTHALVNEPPSAPGQKILAERGIDISHHRARQVTPQLLRDADVVLVMEEAHRRSLFYLAPQHLGKILLLSELVGEHQDVEDPYGQPEEMYRKTAALLDRYIREGFPTLLKHLGMEHQEQASTPDPGGEPMAHPLEPFKIKAVEPIPLLTREEREAYLREAGLNVFNLPSRAVTIDLLTDSGTGAMSAQQWAALHLGDEAYAGARSYEHLAEAQAEIFGFPYFTPVHQGRAAERVLFEILLQPGDVVATNQPFDTTLANIEARGARALELVIEEAYDTTLDHPFKGNIDLERLERHLQGDPKPSFVLLTITNNTGGGQPVSLENMRQVRALCDRYGVPLFLDAARHAENAYFIKEREAPHLSIREIVRETFALADGMLMSAKKDGLVNIGGLLAVRDKALFDRITQNMVRTEGFPTYGGLAGRDMEALAWGLREAVDEAYLRYRIGQVRYLAHRLREEGVPIVEPPGGHAVYIDILRLLPDWPREHLPGLAFTLALYREGGIRAAELGTVAFGRRDPETGEWIFPRLELVRLAIPRRVYTQSHMDYVADVIAHVAREKETLLRPVRIVEEPPALRHFLARFAEDVPSPGTN
;
A
#
# COMPACT_ATOMS: atom_id res chain seq x y z
N MET A 1 -27.97 -12.04 -24.15
CA MET A 1 -28.79 -11.35 -23.14
C MET A 1 -27.92 -11.13 -21.92
N MET A 2 -27.89 -9.91 -21.36
CA MET A 2 -27.18 -9.66 -20.11
C MET A 2 -27.83 -10.46 -18.97
N LYS A 3 -27.02 -11.00 -18.07
CA LYS A 3 -27.52 -11.67 -16.86
C LYS A 3 -28.22 -10.63 -15.98
N PRO A 4 -29.41 -10.93 -15.43
CA PRO A 4 -30.09 -10.00 -14.54
C PRO A 4 -29.27 -9.75 -13.27
N LYS A 5 -29.29 -8.50 -12.81
CA LYS A 5 -28.63 -8.07 -11.57
C LYS A 5 -29.39 -8.57 -10.36
N ARG A 6 -28.69 -8.84 -9.26
CA ARG A 6 -29.24 -9.55 -8.09
C ARG A 6 -29.10 -8.72 -6.83
N VAL A 7 -30.22 -8.40 -6.19
CA VAL A 7 -30.29 -7.68 -4.91
C VAL A 7 -30.73 -8.63 -3.83
N LEU A 8 -29.91 -8.80 -2.79
CA LEU A 8 -30.25 -9.63 -1.63
C LEU A 8 -30.57 -8.74 -0.42
N ILE A 9 -31.78 -8.86 0.13
CA ILE A 9 -32.20 -8.09 1.31
C ILE A 9 -32.16 -8.97 2.56
N VAL A 10 -31.43 -8.55 3.59
CA VAL A 10 -31.15 -9.35 4.79
C VAL A 10 -31.60 -8.63 6.06
N CYS A 11 -32.30 -9.35 6.93
CA CYS A 11 -32.56 -8.94 8.33
C CYS A 11 -32.26 -10.09 9.28
N THR A 12 -32.75 -10.05 10.53
CA THR A 12 -32.50 -11.12 11.50
C THR A 12 -33.30 -12.39 11.14
N GLY A 13 -34.62 -12.38 11.36
CA GLY A 13 -35.47 -13.57 11.26
C GLY A 13 -36.00 -13.91 9.86
N ASN A 14 -35.82 -13.03 8.86
CA ASN A 14 -36.39 -13.14 7.51
C ASN A 14 -37.92 -13.31 7.44
N ILE A 15 -38.66 -12.76 8.42
CA ILE A 15 -40.12 -12.81 8.49
C ILE A 15 -40.82 -11.44 8.57
N CYS A 16 -40.11 -10.37 8.95
CA CYS A 16 -40.70 -9.03 9.13
C CYS A 16 -40.10 -8.00 8.16
N ARG A 17 -38.95 -7.41 8.51
CA ARG A 17 -38.34 -6.30 7.76
C ARG A 17 -37.93 -6.68 6.34
N SER A 18 -37.13 -7.73 6.18
CA SER A 18 -36.61 -8.08 4.86
C SER A 18 -37.66 -8.64 3.89
N PRO A 19 -38.70 -9.39 4.30
CA PRO A 19 -39.82 -9.72 3.40
C PRO A 19 -40.66 -8.49 3.01
N MET A 20 -40.86 -7.53 3.92
CA MET A 20 -41.57 -6.30 3.57
C MET A 20 -40.79 -5.46 2.56
N ALA A 21 -39.49 -5.25 2.79
CA ALA A 21 -38.60 -4.55 1.86
C ALA A 21 -38.50 -5.29 0.50
N TYR A 22 -38.46 -6.62 0.51
CA TYR A 22 -38.52 -7.45 -0.69
C TYR A 22 -39.79 -7.19 -1.51
N GLY A 23 -40.96 -7.19 -0.87
CA GLY A 23 -42.23 -6.93 -1.53
C GLY A 23 -42.30 -5.52 -2.13
N LEU A 24 -41.90 -4.52 -1.33
CA LEU A 24 -41.87 -3.11 -1.75
C LEU A 24 -40.92 -2.88 -2.94
N LEU A 25 -39.69 -3.39 -2.87
CA LEU A 25 -38.72 -3.22 -3.96
C LEU A 25 -39.18 -3.94 -5.23
N ARG A 26 -39.75 -5.13 -5.13
CA ARG A 26 -40.30 -5.83 -6.31
C ARG A 26 -41.45 -5.08 -6.95
N ALA A 27 -42.39 -4.56 -6.17
CA ALA A 27 -43.49 -3.75 -6.69
C ALA A 27 -42.96 -2.48 -7.35
N TYR A 28 -42.00 -1.81 -6.73
CA TYR A 28 -41.39 -0.61 -7.31
C TYR A 28 -40.63 -0.91 -8.61
N LEU A 29 -39.90 -2.04 -8.69
CA LEU A 29 -39.25 -2.47 -9.93
C LEU A 29 -40.24 -2.73 -11.06
N GLN A 30 -41.43 -3.27 -10.75
CA GLN A 30 -42.51 -3.44 -11.73
C GLN A 30 -43.05 -2.09 -12.20
N GLU A 31 -43.25 -1.12 -11.29
CA GLU A 31 -43.62 0.26 -11.64
C GLU A 31 -42.60 0.91 -12.59
N GLN A 32 -41.30 0.62 -12.40
CA GLN A 32 -40.20 1.14 -13.23
C GLN A 32 -39.91 0.30 -14.49
N GLY A 33 -40.58 -0.83 -14.70
CA GLY A 33 -40.34 -1.73 -15.84
C GLY A 33 -38.98 -2.46 -15.81
N LEU A 34 -38.39 -2.64 -14.62
CA LEU A 34 -37.06 -3.25 -14.41
C LEU A 34 -37.10 -4.64 -13.75
N ASP A 35 -38.28 -5.23 -13.59
CA ASP A 35 -38.51 -6.51 -12.91
C ASP A 35 -37.88 -7.73 -13.62
N GLN A 36 -37.56 -7.62 -14.92
CA GLN A 36 -36.77 -8.62 -15.65
C GLN A 36 -35.26 -8.38 -15.58
N ALA A 37 -34.83 -7.14 -15.30
CA ALA A 37 -33.43 -6.76 -15.27
C ALA A 37 -32.81 -6.91 -13.87
N ILE A 38 -33.62 -6.76 -12.82
CA ILE A 38 -33.20 -6.83 -11.42
C ILE A 38 -34.02 -7.90 -10.70
N VAL A 39 -33.34 -8.94 -10.23
CA VAL A 39 -33.90 -10.02 -9.40
C VAL A 39 -33.67 -9.68 -7.94
N VAL A 40 -34.75 -9.56 -7.18
CA VAL A 40 -34.70 -9.34 -5.73
C VAL A 40 -34.86 -10.67 -5.01
N GLU A 41 -34.07 -10.86 -3.96
CA GLU A 41 -34.09 -12.01 -3.08
C GLU A 41 -34.01 -11.57 -1.62
N THR A 42 -34.40 -12.42 -0.68
CA THR A 42 -34.27 -12.10 0.75
C THR A 42 -33.83 -13.30 1.59
N ALA A 43 -33.13 -13.05 2.70
CA ALA A 43 -32.65 -14.05 3.65
C ALA A 43 -32.50 -13.45 5.06
N GLY A 44 -32.14 -14.28 6.05
CA GLY A 44 -31.93 -13.84 7.44
C GLY A 44 -30.59 -14.27 8.02
N THR A 45 -30.00 -13.45 8.90
CA THR A 45 -28.77 -13.83 9.65
C THR A 45 -29.04 -14.86 10.75
N HIS A 46 -30.26 -14.88 11.29
CA HIS A 46 -30.78 -15.87 12.22
C HIS A 46 -32.21 -16.23 11.80
N ALA A 47 -32.34 -16.79 10.60
CA ALA A 47 -33.64 -16.94 9.96
C ALA A 47 -34.53 -17.94 10.71
N LEU A 48 -35.81 -17.62 10.82
CA LEU A 48 -36.84 -18.55 11.27
C LEU A 48 -37.24 -19.46 10.10
N VAL A 49 -36.35 -20.38 9.73
CA VAL A 49 -36.42 -21.13 8.46
C VAL A 49 -37.79 -21.79 8.26
N ASN A 50 -38.36 -21.63 7.06
CA ASN A 50 -39.68 -22.09 6.61
C ASN A 50 -40.89 -21.39 7.23
N GLU A 51 -40.72 -20.42 8.14
CA GLU A 51 -41.85 -19.62 8.62
C GLU A 51 -42.34 -18.65 7.51
N PRO A 52 -43.66 -18.36 7.45
CA PRO A 52 -44.20 -17.32 6.57
C PRO A 52 -43.83 -15.92 7.10
N PRO A 53 -43.99 -14.85 6.29
CA PRO A 53 -43.88 -13.50 6.81
C PRO A 53 -44.89 -13.27 7.94
N SER A 54 -44.57 -12.35 8.85
CA SER A 54 -45.46 -11.99 9.96
C SER A 54 -46.83 -11.51 9.45
N ALA A 55 -47.92 -11.93 10.11
CA ALA A 55 -49.28 -11.58 9.72
C ALA A 55 -49.53 -10.06 9.60
N PRO A 56 -49.02 -9.19 10.52
CA PRO A 56 -49.12 -7.74 10.34
C PRO A 56 -48.43 -7.23 9.08
N GLY A 57 -47.22 -7.73 8.78
CA GLY A 57 -46.49 -7.37 7.57
C GLY A 57 -47.21 -7.79 6.28
N GLN A 58 -47.82 -8.98 6.26
CA GLN A 58 -48.64 -9.43 5.14
C GLN A 58 -49.86 -8.53 4.94
N LYS A 59 -50.59 -8.21 6.02
CA LYS A 59 -51.77 -7.34 5.97
C LYS A 59 -51.42 -5.95 5.44
N ILE A 60 -50.37 -5.32 5.96
CA ILE A 60 -49.97 -3.95 5.59
C ILE A 60 -49.54 -3.85 4.13
N LEU A 61 -48.84 -4.86 3.60
CA LEU A 61 -48.48 -4.89 2.18
C LEU A 61 -49.66 -5.25 1.28
N ALA A 62 -50.56 -6.13 1.72
CA ALA A 62 -51.79 -6.46 0.98
C ALA A 62 -52.69 -5.24 0.80
N GLU A 63 -52.78 -4.34 1.80
CA GLU A 63 -53.47 -3.04 1.68
C GLU A 63 -52.88 -2.15 0.56
N ARG A 64 -51.62 -2.36 0.20
CA ARG A 64 -50.92 -1.69 -0.92
C ARG A 64 -50.91 -2.51 -2.22
N GLY A 65 -51.66 -3.62 -2.26
CA GLY A 65 -51.71 -4.53 -3.42
C GLY A 65 -50.47 -5.43 -3.59
N ILE A 66 -49.62 -5.55 -2.57
CA ILE A 66 -48.38 -6.34 -2.62
C ILE A 66 -48.56 -7.63 -1.82
N ASP A 67 -48.53 -8.78 -2.50
CA ASP A 67 -48.61 -10.09 -1.86
C ASP A 67 -47.21 -10.67 -1.57
N ILE A 68 -46.91 -10.91 -0.29
CA ILE A 68 -45.69 -11.59 0.17
C ILE A 68 -45.97 -12.94 0.84
N SER A 69 -47.22 -13.42 0.88
CA SER A 69 -47.65 -14.64 1.60
C SER A 69 -46.97 -15.93 1.11
N HIS A 70 -46.45 -15.92 -0.12
CA HIS A 70 -45.70 -17.00 -0.75
C HIS A 70 -44.25 -17.11 -0.23
N HIS A 71 -43.69 -16.07 0.37
CA HIS A 71 -42.33 -16.09 0.91
C HIS A 71 -42.18 -17.11 2.04
N ARG A 72 -41.00 -17.72 2.15
CA ARG A 72 -40.63 -18.59 3.26
C ARG A 72 -39.25 -18.19 3.74
N ALA A 73 -39.13 -17.97 5.04
CA ALA A 73 -37.88 -17.53 5.64
C ALA A 73 -36.75 -18.54 5.38
N ARG A 74 -35.55 -18.02 5.09
CA ARG A 74 -34.35 -18.84 4.80
C ARG A 74 -33.09 -18.18 5.34
N GLN A 75 -32.14 -19.00 5.75
CA GLN A 75 -30.85 -18.57 6.28
C GLN A 75 -29.97 -17.99 5.17
N VAL A 76 -29.28 -16.89 5.47
CA VAL A 76 -28.25 -16.35 4.57
C VAL A 76 -27.06 -17.30 4.51
N THR A 77 -26.55 -17.55 3.30
CA THR A 77 -25.42 -18.44 3.07
C THR A 77 -24.32 -17.70 2.30
N PRO A 78 -23.05 -18.16 2.38
CA PRO A 78 -21.98 -17.62 1.55
C PRO A 78 -22.30 -17.66 0.05
N GLN A 79 -23.09 -18.64 -0.40
CA GLN A 79 -23.51 -18.74 -1.80
C GLN A 79 -24.48 -17.62 -2.19
N LEU A 80 -25.47 -17.32 -1.34
CA LEU A 80 -26.38 -16.19 -1.58
C LEU A 80 -25.63 -14.86 -1.62
N LEU A 81 -24.65 -14.68 -0.73
CA LEU A 81 -23.79 -13.50 -0.75
C LEU A 81 -22.94 -13.44 -2.01
N ARG A 82 -22.37 -14.56 -2.46
CA ARG A 82 -21.59 -14.63 -3.70
C ARG A 82 -22.43 -14.23 -4.92
N ASP A 83 -23.66 -14.73 -5.00
CA ASP A 83 -24.54 -14.56 -6.15
C ASP A 83 -25.22 -13.18 -6.21
N ALA A 84 -25.23 -12.42 -5.12
CA ALA A 84 -25.77 -11.06 -5.09
C ALA A 84 -24.77 -10.05 -5.68
N ASP A 85 -25.26 -9.10 -6.47
CA ASP A 85 -24.50 -7.93 -6.90
C ASP A 85 -24.50 -6.84 -5.82
N VAL A 86 -25.63 -6.69 -5.10
CA VAL A 86 -25.79 -5.78 -3.95
C VAL A 86 -26.53 -6.53 -2.82
N VAL A 87 -26.08 -6.33 -1.58
CA VAL A 87 -26.73 -6.85 -0.37
C VAL A 87 -27.19 -5.67 0.49
N LEU A 88 -28.48 -5.62 0.82
CA LEU A 88 -29.07 -4.58 1.65
C LEU A 88 -29.41 -5.15 3.03
N VAL A 89 -28.83 -4.59 4.08
CA VAL A 89 -29.08 -5.00 5.46
C VAL A 89 -29.89 -3.97 6.23
N MET A 90 -30.57 -4.41 7.29
CA MET A 90 -31.41 -3.53 8.12
C MET A 90 -30.66 -2.87 9.28
N GLU A 91 -29.52 -3.42 9.69
CA GLU A 91 -28.77 -2.96 10.86
C GLU A 91 -27.27 -3.20 10.64
N GLU A 92 -26.42 -2.41 11.28
CA GLU A 92 -24.96 -2.61 11.25
C GLU A 92 -24.56 -3.97 11.86
N ALA A 93 -25.32 -4.47 12.84
CA ALA A 93 -25.12 -5.82 13.39
C ALA A 93 -25.27 -6.94 12.33
N HIS A 94 -26.12 -6.74 11.32
CA HIS A 94 -26.24 -7.65 10.19
C HIS A 94 -25.00 -7.58 9.31
N ARG A 95 -24.51 -6.37 8.95
CA ARG A 95 -23.28 -6.20 8.17
C ARG A 95 -22.10 -6.89 8.86
N ARG A 96 -21.94 -6.70 10.18
CA ARG A 96 -20.94 -7.41 10.99
C ARG A 96 -21.12 -8.93 10.96
N SER A 97 -22.35 -9.43 11.07
CA SER A 97 -22.64 -10.87 11.00
C SER A 97 -22.26 -11.45 9.63
N LEU A 98 -22.53 -10.72 8.55
CA LEU A 98 -22.16 -11.12 7.20
C LEU A 98 -20.64 -11.02 6.94
N PHE A 99 -19.95 -10.06 7.56
CA PHE A 99 -18.49 -9.95 7.54
C PHE A 99 -17.83 -11.24 8.07
N TYR A 100 -18.30 -11.76 9.20
CA TYR A 100 -17.77 -13.03 9.74
C TYR A 100 -18.12 -14.24 8.87
N LEU A 101 -19.24 -14.19 8.14
CA LEU A 101 -19.69 -15.28 7.28
C LEU A 101 -18.94 -15.34 5.94
N ALA A 102 -18.64 -14.17 5.34
CA ALA A 102 -17.97 -14.06 4.05
C ALA A 102 -17.28 -12.68 3.93
N PRO A 103 -16.09 -12.50 4.53
CA PRO A 103 -15.42 -11.20 4.60
C PRO A 103 -15.07 -10.63 3.21
N GLN A 104 -14.83 -11.50 2.23
CA GLN A 104 -14.52 -11.14 0.84
C GLN A 104 -15.69 -10.47 0.07
N HIS A 105 -16.85 -10.31 0.69
CA HIS A 105 -18.04 -9.72 0.07
C HIS A 105 -18.50 -8.43 0.77
N LEU A 106 -17.69 -7.85 1.66
CA LEU A 106 -18.06 -6.67 2.44
C LEU A 106 -18.38 -5.45 1.56
N GLY A 107 -17.59 -5.20 0.51
CA GLY A 107 -17.74 -4.04 -0.38
C GLY A 107 -19.05 -3.95 -1.16
N LYS A 108 -19.93 -4.96 -1.10
CA LYS A 108 -21.28 -4.94 -1.70
C LYS A 108 -22.42 -5.00 -0.68
N ILE A 109 -22.11 -4.86 0.62
CA ILE A 109 -23.10 -4.89 1.71
C ILE A 109 -23.35 -3.46 2.20
N LEU A 110 -24.58 -2.99 2.00
CA LEU A 110 -25.04 -1.65 2.34
C LEU A 110 -26.13 -1.72 3.42
N LEU A 111 -26.17 -0.76 4.34
CA LEU A 111 -27.39 -0.51 5.10
C LEU A 111 -28.44 0.02 4.13
N LEU A 112 -29.70 -0.35 4.34
CA LEU A 112 -30.78 0.14 3.48
C LEU A 112 -30.89 1.69 3.53
N SER A 113 -30.61 2.30 4.68
CA SER A 113 -30.59 3.75 4.86
C SER A 113 -29.49 4.44 4.04
N GLU A 114 -28.39 3.75 3.74
CA GLU A 114 -27.26 4.33 2.99
C GLU A 114 -27.65 4.66 1.56
N LEU A 115 -28.70 4.02 1.02
CA LEU A 115 -29.23 4.37 -0.30
C LEU A 115 -29.72 5.81 -0.38
N VAL A 116 -30.11 6.41 0.75
CA VAL A 116 -30.53 7.83 0.85
C VAL A 116 -29.50 8.71 1.55
N GLY A 117 -28.28 8.20 1.75
CA GLY A 117 -27.21 8.93 2.45
C GLY A 117 -27.38 9.00 3.98
N GLU A 118 -28.24 8.15 4.57
CA GLU A 118 -28.41 8.02 6.01
C GLU A 118 -27.67 6.77 6.54
N HIS A 119 -27.24 6.80 7.81
CA HIS A 119 -26.62 5.64 8.48
C HIS A 119 -27.41 5.27 9.74
N GLN A 120 -28.62 4.74 9.57
CA GLN A 120 -29.53 4.40 10.66
C GLN A 120 -30.01 2.96 10.56
N ASP A 121 -30.04 2.29 11.70
CA ASP A 121 -30.64 0.97 11.85
C ASP A 121 -32.17 1.05 11.71
N VAL A 122 -32.76 0.11 10.97
CA VAL A 122 -34.21 -0.05 10.87
C VAL A 122 -34.68 -0.92 12.04
N GLU A 123 -35.32 -0.32 13.03
CA GLU A 123 -35.84 -1.01 14.22
C GLU A 123 -36.71 -2.24 13.86
N ASP A 124 -36.58 -3.33 14.63
CA ASP A 124 -37.34 -4.56 14.40
C ASP A 124 -38.76 -4.47 14.98
N PRO A 125 -39.83 -4.50 14.15
CA PRO A 125 -41.20 -4.48 14.65
C PRO A 125 -41.66 -5.83 15.20
N TYR A 126 -40.83 -6.88 15.20
CA TYR A 126 -41.25 -8.22 15.63
C TYR A 126 -41.85 -8.21 17.05
N GLY A 127 -43.09 -8.69 17.17
CA GLY A 127 -43.83 -8.74 18.44
C GLY A 127 -44.43 -7.40 18.90
N GLN A 128 -44.26 -6.33 18.13
CA GLN A 128 -44.79 -4.99 18.42
C GLN A 128 -46.21 -4.81 17.87
N PRO A 129 -46.95 -3.77 18.32
CA PRO A 129 -48.26 -3.41 17.76
C PRO A 129 -48.20 -3.12 16.24
N GLU A 130 -49.33 -3.31 15.54
CA GLU A 130 -49.44 -3.09 14.08
C GLU A 130 -48.97 -1.69 13.64
N GLU A 131 -49.10 -0.68 14.49
CA GLU A 131 -48.59 0.69 14.23
C GLU A 131 -47.08 0.71 13.96
N MET A 132 -46.29 -0.08 14.69
CA MET A 132 -44.83 -0.13 14.49
C MET A 132 -44.47 -0.83 13.19
N TYR A 133 -45.22 -1.85 12.79
CA TYR A 133 -45.08 -2.44 11.46
C TYR A 133 -45.41 -1.43 10.35
N ARG A 134 -46.44 -0.58 10.54
CA ARG A 134 -46.78 0.47 9.57
C ARG A 134 -45.68 1.52 9.44
N LYS A 135 -45.11 1.97 10.56
CA LYS A 135 -43.95 2.89 10.58
C LYS A 135 -42.75 2.28 9.86
N THR A 136 -42.44 1.02 10.17
CA THR A 136 -41.36 0.28 9.52
C THR A 136 -41.59 0.17 8.01
N ALA A 137 -42.78 -0.25 7.58
CA ALA A 137 -43.10 -0.38 6.15
C ALA A 137 -43.01 0.96 5.40
N ALA A 138 -43.43 2.07 6.02
CA ALA A 138 -43.29 3.41 5.45
C ALA A 138 -41.82 3.84 5.33
N LEU A 139 -41.00 3.55 6.34
CA LEU A 139 -39.57 3.84 6.32
C LEU A 139 -38.83 3.04 5.24
N LEU A 140 -39.12 1.74 5.12
CA LEU A 140 -38.56 0.88 4.08
C LEU A 140 -38.93 1.37 2.67
N ASP A 141 -40.19 1.74 2.45
CA ASP A 141 -40.69 2.26 1.17
C ASP A 141 -40.01 3.59 0.81
N ARG A 142 -39.81 4.48 1.79
CA ARG A 142 -39.05 5.73 1.62
C ARG A 142 -37.62 5.44 1.14
N TYR A 143 -36.88 4.61 1.89
CA TYR A 143 -35.50 4.27 1.53
C TYR A 143 -35.38 3.60 0.17
N ILE A 144 -36.34 2.75 -0.20
CA ILE A 144 -36.37 2.09 -1.50
C ILE A 144 -36.62 3.10 -2.62
N ARG A 145 -37.62 3.98 -2.48
CA ARG A 145 -38.04 4.89 -3.55
C ARG A 145 -37.05 6.04 -3.75
N GLU A 146 -36.67 6.71 -2.66
CA GLU A 146 -35.71 7.82 -2.70
C GLU A 146 -34.29 7.32 -3.02
N GLY A 147 -33.92 6.15 -2.50
CA GLY A 147 -32.60 5.55 -2.70
C GLY A 147 -32.45 4.75 -3.98
N PHE A 148 -33.48 4.67 -4.82
CA PHE A 148 -33.45 3.86 -6.04
C PHE A 148 -32.36 4.28 -7.05
N PRO A 149 -32.09 5.58 -7.30
CA PRO A 149 -30.98 5.99 -8.16
C PRO A 149 -29.63 5.49 -7.63
N THR A 150 -29.42 5.58 -6.32
CA THR A 150 -28.23 5.05 -5.63
C THR A 150 -28.13 3.54 -5.79
N LEU A 151 -29.25 2.81 -5.67
CA LEU A 151 -29.27 1.37 -5.90
C LEU A 151 -28.87 1.02 -7.35
N LEU A 152 -29.38 1.74 -8.36
CA LEU A 152 -29.00 1.52 -9.76
C LEU A 152 -27.51 1.79 -10.01
N LYS A 153 -26.94 2.82 -9.36
CA LYS A 153 -25.51 3.11 -9.39
C LYS A 153 -24.69 1.93 -8.84
N HIS A 154 -25.07 1.39 -7.68
CA HIS A 154 -24.39 0.22 -7.10
C HIS A 154 -24.56 -1.05 -7.95
N LEU A 155 -25.62 -1.16 -8.74
CA LEU A 155 -25.81 -2.26 -9.70
C LEU A 155 -25.08 -2.04 -11.03
N GLY A 156 -24.53 -0.84 -11.28
CA GLY A 156 -23.87 -0.45 -12.52
C GLY A 156 -24.84 -0.32 -13.69
N MET A 157 -26.03 0.25 -13.47
CA MET A 157 -27.15 0.31 -14.43
C MET A 157 -27.53 1.75 -14.84
N GLU A 158 -26.57 2.68 -14.94
CA GLU A 158 -26.86 4.07 -15.32
C GLU A 158 -27.24 4.22 -16.81
N HIS A 159 -28.28 5.03 -17.09
CA HIS A 159 -28.63 5.47 -18.44
C HIS A 159 -27.60 6.50 -18.94
N GLN A 160 -26.98 6.23 -20.08
CA GLN A 160 -26.10 7.20 -20.77
C GLN A 160 -26.93 8.38 -21.32
N GLU A 161 -26.85 9.54 -20.66
CA GLU A 161 -27.19 10.82 -21.29
C GLU A 161 -26.05 11.84 -21.15
N GLN A 162 -25.55 12.20 -22.34
CA GLN A 162 -24.90 13.45 -22.77
C GLN A 162 -23.67 13.98 -22.01
N ALA A 163 -22.54 13.78 -22.67
CA ALA A 163 -21.25 14.39 -22.40
C ALA A 163 -21.28 15.92 -22.38
N SER A 164 -20.83 16.50 -21.27
CA SER A 164 -20.23 17.83 -21.22
C SER A 164 -19.05 17.81 -20.23
N THR A 165 -17.87 18.19 -20.75
CA THR A 165 -16.61 18.59 -20.08
C THR A 165 -16.14 17.83 -18.81
N PRO A 166 -14.95 17.21 -18.81
CA PRO A 166 -14.47 16.44 -17.68
C PRO A 166 -14.05 17.34 -16.51
N ASP A 167 -14.73 17.14 -15.39
CA ASP A 167 -14.25 17.34 -14.01
C ASP A 167 -13.22 16.22 -13.72
N PRO A 168 -12.02 16.48 -13.16
CA PRO A 168 -10.96 15.47 -13.07
C PRO A 168 -11.13 14.46 -11.91
N GLY A 169 -12.36 14.13 -11.52
CA GLY A 169 -12.63 13.09 -10.54
C GLY A 169 -14.01 12.47 -10.78
N GLY A 170 -14.07 11.18 -11.12
CA GLY A 170 -15.37 10.51 -11.21
C GLY A 170 -15.49 9.23 -12.04
N GLU A 171 -14.45 8.76 -12.74
CA GLU A 171 -14.45 7.36 -13.19
C GLU A 171 -13.84 6.48 -12.09
N PRO A 172 -14.51 5.40 -11.65
CA PRO A 172 -13.90 4.44 -10.74
C PRO A 172 -12.62 3.92 -11.38
N MET A 173 -11.48 4.15 -10.73
CA MET A 173 -10.21 3.67 -11.26
C MET A 173 -10.24 2.14 -11.32
N ALA A 174 -10.32 1.58 -12.53
CA ALA A 174 -10.26 0.15 -12.72
C ALA A 174 -8.87 -0.36 -12.31
N HIS A 175 -8.82 -1.43 -11.51
CA HIS A 175 -7.55 -2.10 -11.23
C HIS A 175 -6.92 -2.55 -12.56
N PRO A 176 -5.63 -2.27 -12.80
CA PRO A 176 -5.00 -2.65 -14.05
C PRO A 176 -4.92 -4.18 -14.18
N LEU A 177 -5.10 -4.69 -15.40
CA LEU A 177 -4.93 -6.12 -15.67
C LEU A 177 -3.47 -6.53 -15.45
N GLU A 178 -3.25 -7.63 -14.71
CA GLU A 178 -1.95 -8.28 -14.60
C GLU A 178 -1.41 -8.67 -16.00
N PRO A 179 -0.23 -8.16 -16.43
CA PRO A 179 0.40 -8.59 -17.69
C PRO A 179 1.14 -9.93 -17.53
N PHE A 180 0.70 -10.75 -16.58
CA PHE A 180 1.25 -12.05 -16.24
C PHE A 180 0.15 -12.95 -15.68
N LYS A 181 0.43 -14.26 -15.63
CA LYS A 181 -0.44 -15.25 -14.99
C LYS A 181 0.29 -15.91 -13.83
N ILE A 182 -0.47 -16.31 -12.82
CA ILE A 182 0.05 -16.98 -11.63
C ILE A 182 0.61 -18.35 -12.02
N LYS A 183 1.88 -18.61 -11.68
CA LYS A 183 2.59 -19.87 -11.98
C LYS A 183 2.63 -20.82 -10.78
N ALA A 184 2.82 -20.26 -9.60
CA ALA A 184 2.84 -20.95 -8.31
C ALA A 184 2.19 -20.04 -7.27
N VAL A 185 1.66 -20.62 -6.19
CA VAL A 185 0.98 -19.91 -5.11
C VAL A 185 1.58 -20.28 -3.76
N GLU A 186 1.52 -19.33 -2.83
CA GLU A 186 1.83 -19.53 -1.41
C GLU A 186 0.55 -19.30 -0.58
N PRO A 187 0.12 -20.25 0.26
CA PRO A 187 -1.04 -20.04 1.13
C PRO A 187 -0.79 -18.94 2.18
N ILE A 188 -1.78 -18.07 2.40
CA ILE A 188 -1.76 -17.06 3.46
C ILE A 188 -2.57 -17.52 4.69
N PRO A 189 -2.14 -17.19 5.92
CA PRO A 189 -2.89 -17.54 7.12
C PRO A 189 -4.14 -16.68 7.26
N LEU A 190 -5.25 -17.28 7.70
CA LEU A 190 -6.49 -16.59 8.02
C LEU A 190 -6.79 -16.77 9.51
N LEU A 191 -6.08 -16.01 10.34
CA LEU A 191 -6.19 -16.09 11.80
C LEU A 191 -7.46 -15.38 12.30
N THR A 192 -7.97 -15.81 13.44
CA THR A 192 -8.96 -15.07 14.23
C THR A 192 -8.34 -13.81 14.85
N ARG A 193 -9.18 -12.88 15.32
CA ARG A 193 -8.72 -11.66 15.98
C ARG A 193 -7.97 -11.96 17.28
N GLU A 194 -8.45 -12.93 18.04
CA GLU A 194 -7.87 -13.38 19.32
C GLU A 194 -6.46 -13.97 19.11
N GLU A 195 -6.27 -14.77 18.06
CA GLU A 195 -4.96 -15.31 17.70
C GLU A 195 -3.98 -14.21 17.31
N ARG A 196 -4.43 -13.21 16.53
CA ARG A 196 -3.58 -12.05 16.18
C ARG A 196 -3.19 -11.23 17.41
N GLU A 197 -4.11 -11.02 18.35
CA GLU A 197 -3.80 -10.33 19.60
C GLU A 197 -2.77 -11.11 20.45
N ALA A 198 -2.82 -12.45 20.44
CA ALA A 198 -1.80 -13.26 21.08
C ALA A 198 -0.42 -13.07 20.44
N TYR A 199 -0.33 -13.10 19.10
CA TYR A 199 0.93 -12.87 18.39
C TYR A 199 1.49 -11.46 18.61
N LEU A 200 0.65 -10.43 18.67
CA LEU A 200 1.09 -9.06 18.99
C LEU A 200 1.74 -8.99 20.38
N ARG A 201 1.14 -9.63 21.38
CA ARG A 201 1.70 -9.68 22.73
C ARG A 201 3.04 -10.42 22.77
N GLU A 202 3.12 -11.57 22.10
CA GLU A 202 4.38 -12.34 21.98
C GLU A 202 5.49 -11.52 21.28
N ALA A 203 5.13 -10.77 20.24
CA ALA A 203 6.05 -9.91 19.49
C ALA A 203 6.48 -8.64 20.25
N GLY A 204 5.96 -8.41 21.47
CA GLY A 204 6.22 -7.19 22.24
C GLY A 204 5.68 -5.93 21.56
N LEU A 205 4.53 -6.06 20.88
CA LEU A 205 3.87 -5.00 20.11
C LEU A 205 4.78 -4.36 19.05
N ASN A 206 5.75 -5.11 18.54
CA ASN A 206 6.54 -4.71 17.39
C ASN A 206 6.23 -5.62 16.21
N VAL A 207 5.65 -5.05 15.14
CA VAL A 207 5.25 -5.80 13.95
C VAL A 207 6.43 -6.45 13.21
N PHE A 208 7.65 -5.95 13.39
CA PHE A 208 8.87 -6.59 12.85
C PHE A 208 9.18 -7.94 13.52
N ASN A 209 8.72 -8.15 14.75
CA ASN A 209 8.91 -9.41 15.48
C ASN A 209 7.80 -10.44 15.22
N LEU A 210 6.75 -10.07 14.48
CA LEU A 210 5.69 -11.02 14.11
C LEU A 210 6.25 -12.10 13.18
N PRO A 211 6.00 -13.39 13.47
CA PRO A 211 6.40 -14.46 12.56
C PRO A 211 5.55 -14.39 11.28
N SER A 212 6.14 -14.66 10.10
CA SER A 212 5.44 -14.55 8.81
C SER A 212 4.17 -15.43 8.74
N ARG A 213 4.21 -16.61 9.37
CA ARG A 213 3.04 -17.53 9.49
C ARG A 213 1.84 -16.93 10.24
N ALA A 214 1.99 -15.75 10.84
CA ALA A 214 0.93 -15.04 11.54
C ALA A 214 0.45 -13.78 10.81
N VAL A 215 0.87 -13.55 9.57
CA VAL A 215 0.56 -12.34 8.80
C VAL A 215 -0.26 -12.70 7.56
N THR A 216 -1.46 -12.14 7.43
CA THR A 216 -2.37 -12.39 6.30
C THR A 216 -1.89 -11.67 5.03
N ILE A 217 -1.62 -10.36 5.14
CA ILE A 217 -1.09 -9.52 4.07
C ILE A 217 0.13 -8.78 4.61
N ASP A 218 1.27 -8.95 3.96
CA ASP A 218 2.53 -8.38 4.39
C ASP A 218 2.94 -7.20 3.50
N LEU A 219 2.60 -6.01 3.97
CA LEU A 219 2.94 -4.72 3.35
C LEU A 219 4.06 -3.98 4.09
N LEU A 220 4.84 -4.71 4.90
CA LEU A 220 5.97 -4.17 5.65
C LEU A 220 6.99 -3.53 4.71
N THR A 221 7.29 -4.23 3.61
CA THR A 221 8.30 -3.81 2.64
C THR A 221 8.09 -4.46 1.27
N ASP A 222 8.47 -3.74 0.22
CA ASP A 222 8.59 -4.23 -1.16
C ASP A 222 9.99 -4.82 -1.44
N SER A 223 10.86 -4.90 -0.43
CA SER A 223 12.27 -5.27 -0.57
C SER A 223 12.51 -6.77 -0.39
N GLY A 224 12.60 -7.49 -1.51
CA GLY A 224 12.94 -8.92 -1.56
C GLY A 224 11.74 -9.84 -1.37
N THR A 225 10.55 -9.25 -1.30
CA THR A 225 9.26 -9.91 -1.09
C THR A 225 8.49 -10.10 -2.39
N GLY A 226 9.00 -9.59 -3.52
CA GLY A 226 8.37 -9.76 -4.83
C GLY A 226 8.43 -11.21 -5.34
N ALA A 227 7.48 -11.57 -6.19
CA ALA A 227 7.47 -12.87 -6.86
C ALA A 227 8.38 -12.84 -8.10
N MET A 228 9.22 -13.87 -8.27
CA MET A 228 10.05 -14.06 -9.48
C MET A 228 9.27 -14.70 -10.62
N SER A 229 9.68 -14.43 -11.86
CA SER A 229 9.08 -15.02 -13.07
C SER A 229 9.50 -16.49 -13.27
N ALA A 230 8.84 -17.19 -14.19
CA ALA A 230 9.24 -18.54 -14.58
C ALA A 230 10.66 -18.58 -15.20
N GLN A 231 11.07 -17.52 -15.89
CA GLN A 231 12.40 -17.36 -16.47
C GLN A 231 13.45 -17.18 -15.38
N GLN A 232 13.19 -16.33 -14.37
CA GLN A 232 14.07 -16.19 -13.21
C GLN A 232 14.22 -17.51 -12.44
N TRP A 233 13.13 -18.26 -12.25
CA TRP A 233 13.19 -19.60 -11.64
C TRP A 233 13.99 -20.60 -12.49
N ALA A 234 13.87 -20.57 -13.81
CA ALA A 234 14.70 -21.40 -14.69
C ALA A 234 16.18 -21.01 -14.59
N ALA A 235 16.47 -19.70 -14.56
CA ALA A 235 17.80 -19.15 -14.38
C ALA A 235 18.46 -19.57 -13.05
N LEU A 236 17.69 -19.73 -11.97
CA LEU A 236 18.24 -20.27 -10.71
C LEU A 236 18.86 -21.66 -10.87
N HIS A 237 18.37 -22.48 -11.79
CA HIS A 237 18.91 -23.81 -12.07
C HIS A 237 20.15 -23.81 -12.98
N LEU A 238 20.50 -22.66 -13.55
CA LEU A 238 21.66 -22.47 -14.43
C LEU A 238 22.87 -21.85 -13.71
N GLY A 239 22.72 -21.51 -12.43
CA GLY A 239 23.75 -20.84 -11.63
C GLY A 239 25.12 -21.53 -11.70
N ASP A 240 26.12 -20.79 -12.15
CA ASP A 240 27.52 -21.19 -12.10
C ASP A 240 28.13 -20.73 -10.78
N GLU A 241 28.36 -21.67 -9.86
CA GLU A 241 28.80 -21.40 -8.49
C GLU A 241 30.33 -21.32 -8.36
N ALA A 242 31.05 -21.12 -9.48
CA ALA A 242 32.49 -20.93 -9.46
C ALA A 242 32.88 -19.68 -8.64
N TYR A 243 33.92 -19.82 -7.80
CA TYR A 243 34.37 -18.75 -6.89
C TYR A 243 34.88 -17.49 -7.63
N ALA A 244 35.45 -17.66 -8.81
CA ALA A 244 35.93 -16.59 -9.68
C ALA A 244 35.70 -16.98 -11.14
N GLY A 245 35.29 -16.02 -11.97
CA GLY A 245 35.05 -16.26 -13.41
C GLY A 245 33.82 -17.12 -13.72
N ALA A 246 32.78 -17.05 -12.88
CA ALA A 246 31.51 -17.72 -13.13
C ALA A 246 30.80 -17.12 -14.36
N ARG A 247 30.21 -17.97 -15.22
CA ARG A 247 29.37 -17.50 -16.35
C ARG A 247 28.21 -16.61 -15.89
N SER A 248 27.69 -16.87 -14.68
CA SER A 248 26.61 -16.06 -14.10
C SER A 248 27.00 -14.61 -13.83
N TYR A 249 28.28 -14.33 -13.56
CA TYR A 249 28.79 -12.96 -13.50
C TYR A 249 28.80 -12.31 -14.89
N GLU A 250 29.17 -13.04 -15.93
CA GLU A 250 29.19 -12.53 -17.31
C GLU A 250 27.78 -12.14 -17.77
N HIS A 251 26.78 -13.00 -17.54
CA HIS A 251 25.38 -12.68 -17.86
C HIS A 251 24.85 -11.48 -17.07
N LEU A 252 25.24 -11.34 -15.80
CA LEU A 252 24.89 -10.17 -15.00
C LEU A 252 25.61 -8.91 -15.50
N ALA A 253 26.87 -9.02 -15.93
CA ALA A 253 27.62 -7.93 -16.56
C ALA A 253 26.94 -7.45 -17.84
N GLU A 254 26.48 -8.38 -18.69
CA GLU A 254 25.72 -8.05 -19.89
C GLU A 254 24.42 -7.32 -19.55
N ALA A 255 23.66 -7.80 -18.55
CA ALA A 255 22.43 -7.15 -18.12
C ALA A 255 22.67 -5.74 -17.56
N GLN A 256 23.67 -5.59 -16.68
CA GLN A 256 24.06 -4.30 -16.13
C GLN A 256 24.51 -3.34 -17.23
N ALA A 257 25.30 -3.82 -18.18
CA ALA A 257 25.77 -3.02 -19.30
C ALA A 257 24.61 -2.63 -20.23
N GLU A 258 23.62 -3.50 -20.44
CA GLU A 258 22.40 -3.31 -21.24
C GLU A 258 21.42 -2.30 -20.62
N ILE A 259 21.28 -2.30 -19.30
CA ILE A 259 20.32 -1.46 -18.58
C ILE A 259 20.95 -0.13 -18.14
N PHE A 260 22.14 -0.17 -17.53
CA PHE A 260 22.74 0.99 -16.85
C PHE A 260 23.93 1.59 -17.60
N GLY A 261 24.82 0.75 -18.15
CA GLY A 261 25.96 1.21 -18.97
C GLY A 261 27.13 1.82 -18.21
N PHE A 262 27.34 1.39 -16.97
CA PHE A 262 28.61 1.67 -16.29
C PHE A 262 29.71 0.74 -16.80
N PRO A 263 30.93 1.25 -17.01
CA PRO A 263 32.06 0.44 -17.48
C PRO A 263 32.62 -0.50 -16.40
N TYR A 264 32.44 -0.16 -15.12
CA TYR A 264 32.93 -0.96 -14.00
C TYR A 264 31.81 -1.21 -13.00
N PHE A 265 31.61 -2.46 -12.62
CA PHE A 265 30.59 -2.85 -11.66
C PHE A 265 31.02 -4.08 -10.86
N THR A 266 30.39 -4.29 -9.71
CA THR A 266 30.51 -5.50 -8.91
C THR A 266 29.16 -5.81 -8.25
N PRO A 267 28.73 -7.08 -8.21
CA PRO A 267 27.62 -7.50 -7.36
C PRO A 267 27.93 -7.29 -5.88
N VAL A 268 26.89 -7.08 -5.09
CA VAL A 268 26.94 -7.12 -3.61
C VAL A 268 25.73 -7.91 -3.12
N HIS A 269 25.78 -8.45 -1.89
CA HIS A 269 24.65 -9.24 -1.38
C HIS A 269 23.33 -8.44 -1.31
N GLN A 270 23.38 -7.13 -1.02
CA GLN A 270 22.25 -6.19 -1.14
C GLN A 270 22.71 -4.71 -1.04
N GLY A 271 21.80 -3.75 -1.18
CA GLY A 271 22.13 -2.32 -1.25
C GLY A 271 22.93 -1.76 -0.07
N ARG A 272 22.62 -2.15 1.18
CA ARG A 272 23.36 -1.66 2.36
C ARG A 272 24.84 -2.06 2.38
N ALA A 273 25.20 -3.12 1.67
CA ALA A 273 26.60 -3.51 1.48
C ALA A 273 27.30 -2.59 0.49
N ALA A 274 26.63 -2.23 -0.61
CA ALA A 274 27.15 -1.21 -1.54
C ALA A 274 27.35 0.14 -0.84
N GLU A 275 26.39 0.56 0.00
CA GLU A 275 26.52 1.75 0.85
C GLU A 275 27.77 1.66 1.74
N ARG A 276 27.89 0.58 2.53
CA ARG A 276 29.01 0.38 3.45
C ARG A 276 30.36 0.43 2.74
N VAL A 277 30.51 -0.32 1.64
CA VAL A 277 31.75 -0.40 0.85
C VAL A 277 32.11 0.98 0.28
N LEU A 278 31.15 1.66 -0.35
CA LEU A 278 31.41 2.96 -0.97
C LEU A 278 31.73 4.03 0.08
N PHE A 279 30.97 4.09 1.17
CA PHE A 279 31.11 5.13 2.19
C PHE A 279 32.37 4.93 3.05
N GLU A 280 32.80 3.69 3.30
CA GLU A 280 34.09 3.42 3.94
C GLU A 280 35.27 3.97 3.13
N ILE A 281 35.14 3.96 1.80
CA ILE A 281 36.17 4.43 0.86
C ILE A 281 36.13 5.96 0.70
N LEU A 282 34.93 6.55 0.68
CA LEU A 282 34.75 7.97 0.34
C LEU A 282 34.62 8.91 1.54
N LEU A 283 34.20 8.43 2.71
CA LEU A 283 33.87 9.29 3.85
C LEU A 283 34.89 9.24 4.98
N GLN A 284 35.21 10.43 5.50
CA GLN A 284 35.95 10.67 6.73
C GLN A 284 35.05 11.33 7.80
N PRO A 285 35.44 11.27 9.08
CA PRO A 285 34.72 12.00 10.13
C PRO A 285 34.65 13.50 9.84
N GLY A 286 33.45 14.07 9.93
CA GLY A 286 33.17 15.48 9.62
C GLY A 286 32.69 15.74 8.19
N ASP A 287 32.77 14.75 7.29
CA ASP A 287 32.29 14.87 5.92
C ASP A 287 30.77 15.07 5.84
N VAL A 288 30.33 15.61 4.71
CA VAL A 288 28.91 15.88 4.41
C VAL A 288 28.51 15.15 3.13
N VAL A 289 27.38 14.46 3.17
CA VAL A 289 26.75 13.86 1.98
C VAL A 289 25.47 14.61 1.68
N ALA A 290 25.39 15.24 0.50
CA ALA A 290 24.17 15.91 0.05
C ALA A 290 23.22 14.88 -0.58
N THR A 291 21.95 14.92 -0.24
CA THR A 291 20.93 14.01 -0.78
C THR A 291 19.57 14.70 -0.82
N ASN A 292 18.63 14.21 -1.63
CA ASN A 292 17.24 14.66 -1.53
C ASN A 292 16.71 14.33 -0.13
N GLN A 293 16.59 13.05 0.22
CA GLN A 293 16.38 12.60 1.59
C GLN A 293 17.10 11.27 1.81
N PRO A 294 17.82 11.11 2.94
CA PRO A 294 18.49 9.86 3.23
C PRO A 294 17.48 8.77 3.59
N PHE A 295 17.73 7.55 3.14
CA PHE A 295 17.05 6.35 3.64
C PHE A 295 17.74 5.83 4.91
N ASP A 296 17.04 5.04 5.72
CA ASP A 296 17.45 4.61 7.06
C ASP A 296 18.85 3.96 7.09
N THR A 297 19.10 3.00 6.19
CA THR A 297 20.41 2.32 6.13
C THR A 297 21.49 3.23 5.57
N THR A 298 21.13 4.10 4.63
CA THR A 298 22.03 5.08 4.04
C THR A 298 22.50 6.06 5.12
N LEU A 299 21.57 6.60 5.92
CA LEU A 299 21.87 7.49 7.04
C LEU A 299 22.74 6.79 8.09
N ALA A 300 22.37 5.57 8.48
CA ALA A 300 23.15 4.79 9.44
C ALA A 300 24.59 4.52 8.96
N ASN A 301 24.78 4.20 7.68
CA ASN A 301 26.11 4.01 7.10
C ASN A 301 26.91 5.32 7.01
N ILE A 302 26.26 6.47 6.77
CA ILE A 302 26.92 7.80 6.80
C ILE A 302 27.35 8.15 8.23
N GLU A 303 26.43 8.05 9.20
CA GLU A 303 26.69 8.36 10.61
C GLU A 303 27.75 7.42 11.21
N ALA A 304 27.79 6.14 10.80
CA ALA A 304 28.84 5.19 11.20
C ALA A 304 30.25 5.58 10.73
N ARG A 305 30.38 6.49 9.75
CA ARG A 305 31.66 7.08 9.31
C ARG A 305 32.01 8.37 10.04
N GLY A 306 31.17 8.82 10.98
CA GLY A 306 31.29 10.13 11.61
C GLY A 306 30.97 11.29 10.66
N ALA A 307 30.31 11.00 9.53
CA ALA A 307 29.84 11.99 8.56
C ALA A 307 28.36 12.33 8.83
N ARG A 308 27.85 13.37 8.17
CA ARG A 308 26.44 13.77 8.27
C ARG A 308 25.75 13.83 6.91
N ALA A 309 24.48 13.47 6.88
CA ALA A 309 23.62 13.68 5.72
C ALA A 309 23.08 15.11 5.72
N LEU A 310 23.02 15.72 4.54
CA LEU A 310 22.38 17.00 4.28
C LEU A 310 21.16 16.77 3.40
N GLU A 311 19.98 16.98 3.97
CA GLU A 311 18.68 16.81 3.33
C GLU A 311 18.31 18.06 2.51
N LEU A 312 18.08 17.86 1.22
CA LEU A 312 17.89 18.92 0.21
C LEU A 312 16.69 18.66 -0.69
N VAL A 313 15.71 17.86 -0.26
CA VAL A 313 14.45 17.73 -1.00
C VAL A 313 13.73 19.08 -1.07
N ILE A 314 12.99 19.31 -2.15
CA ILE A 314 12.11 20.48 -2.29
C ILE A 314 11.06 20.54 -1.17
N GLU A 315 10.63 21.74 -0.77
CA GLU A 315 9.71 21.93 0.36
C GLU A 315 8.31 21.33 0.09
N GLU A 316 7.89 21.27 -1.17
CA GLU A 316 6.66 20.62 -1.64
C GLU A 316 6.58 19.14 -1.26
N ALA A 317 7.72 18.49 -0.98
CA ALA A 317 7.75 17.10 -0.55
C ALA A 317 7.14 16.89 0.85
N TYR A 318 7.05 17.94 1.68
CA TYR A 318 6.48 17.85 3.02
C TYR A 318 5.01 18.24 3.09
N ASP A 319 4.43 18.80 2.02
CA ASP A 319 3.00 18.99 1.91
C ASP A 319 2.38 17.69 1.37
N THR A 320 1.73 16.90 2.22
CA THR A 320 1.13 15.62 1.81
C THR A 320 -0.10 15.77 0.92
N THR A 321 -0.67 16.98 0.79
CA THR A 321 -1.89 17.26 0.02
C THR A 321 -1.60 17.75 -1.39
N LEU A 322 -0.43 18.36 -1.60
CA LEU A 322 -0.07 19.00 -2.85
C LEU A 322 0.15 17.98 -3.96
N ASP A 323 -0.61 18.04 -5.05
CA ASP A 323 -0.33 17.24 -6.23
C ASP A 323 0.83 17.84 -7.02
N HIS A 324 2.06 17.38 -6.72
CA HIS A 324 3.28 17.84 -7.37
C HIS A 324 3.94 16.69 -8.16
N PRO A 325 4.32 16.90 -9.44
CA PRO A 325 4.72 15.81 -10.33
C PRO A 325 6.03 15.12 -9.95
N PHE A 326 6.92 15.81 -9.23
CA PHE A 326 8.26 15.30 -8.88
C PHE A 326 8.73 15.74 -7.48
N LYS A 327 8.03 15.30 -6.43
CA LYS A 327 8.40 15.60 -5.03
C LYS A 327 9.74 15.00 -4.58
N GLY A 328 10.35 14.13 -5.37
CA GLY A 328 11.69 13.60 -5.08
C GLY A 328 12.82 14.56 -5.42
N ASN A 329 12.54 15.66 -6.15
CA ASN A 329 13.57 16.59 -6.64
C ASN A 329 14.42 17.18 -5.52
N ILE A 330 15.69 17.46 -5.84
CA ILE A 330 16.58 18.28 -5.01
C ILE A 330 16.27 19.77 -5.26
N ASP A 331 16.21 20.55 -4.19
CA ASP A 331 16.25 22.01 -4.20
C ASP A 331 17.64 22.47 -4.66
N LEU A 332 17.68 23.02 -5.88
CA LEU A 332 18.92 23.39 -6.56
C LEU A 332 19.59 24.61 -5.94
N GLU A 333 18.83 25.57 -5.44
CA GLU A 333 19.38 26.76 -4.79
C GLU A 333 20.02 26.38 -3.45
N ARG A 334 19.37 25.50 -2.68
CA ARG A 334 19.95 24.94 -1.46
C ARG A 334 21.18 24.11 -1.78
N LEU A 335 21.14 23.27 -2.82
CA LEU A 335 22.30 22.49 -3.23
C LEU A 335 23.47 23.40 -3.61
N GLU A 336 23.28 24.38 -4.48
CA GLU A 336 24.34 25.29 -4.92
C GLU A 336 24.97 26.05 -3.74
N ARG A 337 24.16 26.55 -2.80
CA ARG A 337 24.65 27.20 -1.57
C ARG A 337 25.59 26.29 -0.75
N HIS A 338 25.27 25.01 -0.63
CA HIS A 338 26.12 24.07 0.12
C HIS A 338 27.34 23.62 -0.69
N LEU A 339 27.25 23.53 -2.02
CA LEU A 339 28.40 23.25 -2.88
C LEU A 339 29.44 24.38 -2.87
N GLN A 340 29.01 25.62 -2.56
CA GLN A 340 29.88 26.78 -2.36
C GLN A 340 30.47 26.88 -0.94
N GLY A 341 29.89 26.17 0.04
CA GLY A 341 30.20 26.30 1.47
C GLY A 341 31.41 25.50 1.94
N ASP A 342 31.71 25.63 3.25
CA ASP A 342 32.72 24.86 3.97
C ASP A 342 32.08 24.26 5.26
N PRO A 343 31.99 22.93 5.43
CA PRO A 343 32.48 21.90 4.49
C PRO A 343 31.56 21.73 3.27
N LYS A 344 32.18 21.70 2.09
CA LYS A 344 31.56 21.29 0.83
C LYS A 344 31.20 19.79 0.91
N PRO A 345 30.06 19.34 0.36
CA PRO A 345 29.72 17.91 0.31
C PRO A 345 30.80 17.06 -0.38
N SER A 346 31.13 15.91 0.20
CA SER A 346 32.07 14.93 -0.37
C SER A 346 31.51 14.31 -1.65
N PHE A 347 30.20 14.12 -1.70
CA PHE A 347 29.45 13.72 -2.89
C PHE A 347 27.96 14.06 -2.74
N VAL A 348 27.26 14.05 -3.88
CA VAL A 348 25.79 14.07 -3.93
C VAL A 348 25.29 12.64 -4.14
N LEU A 349 24.37 12.18 -3.30
CA LEU A 349 23.66 10.91 -3.45
C LEU A 349 22.18 11.18 -3.72
N LEU A 350 21.74 10.99 -4.96
CA LEU A 350 20.37 11.22 -5.37
C LEU A 350 19.57 9.91 -5.38
N THR A 351 18.53 9.84 -4.57
CA THR A 351 17.70 8.64 -4.41
C THR A 351 16.53 8.63 -5.38
N ILE A 352 16.41 7.57 -6.19
CA ILE A 352 15.37 7.40 -7.21
C ILE A 352 14.60 6.07 -7.07
N THR A 353 13.30 6.06 -6.80
CA THR A 353 12.45 7.14 -6.26
C THR A 353 12.82 7.47 -4.80
N ASN A 354 12.51 8.69 -4.33
CA ASN A 354 12.74 9.11 -2.95
C ASN A 354 11.85 8.30 -1.99
N ASN A 355 12.43 7.28 -1.35
CA ASN A 355 11.72 6.38 -0.43
C ASN A 355 11.13 7.11 0.79
N THR A 356 11.93 7.96 1.42
CA THR A 356 11.57 8.66 2.67
C THR A 356 10.41 9.62 2.42
N GLY A 357 10.41 10.31 1.28
CA GLY A 357 9.35 11.22 0.86
C GLY A 357 8.09 10.57 0.28
N GLY A 358 7.86 9.27 0.49
CA GLY A 358 6.65 8.60 0.00
C GLY A 358 6.82 7.82 -1.31
N GLY A 359 8.05 7.54 -1.75
CA GLY A 359 8.33 6.89 -3.04
C GLY A 359 8.15 7.82 -4.23
N GLN A 360 8.43 9.10 -4.04
CA GLN A 360 8.18 10.16 -5.02
C GLN A 360 9.28 10.23 -6.08
N PRO A 361 8.93 10.47 -7.36
CA PRO A 361 9.91 10.49 -8.43
C PRO A 361 10.71 11.79 -8.46
N VAL A 362 11.89 11.69 -9.07
CA VAL A 362 12.76 12.79 -9.46
C VAL A 362 12.67 12.98 -10.97
N SER A 363 12.56 14.22 -11.44
CA SER A 363 12.53 14.52 -12.88
C SER A 363 13.91 14.38 -13.52
N LEU A 364 13.94 14.05 -14.81
CA LEU A 364 15.17 13.99 -15.59
C LEU A 364 15.82 15.38 -15.70
N GLU A 365 15.02 16.44 -15.81
CA GLU A 365 15.52 17.82 -15.78
C GLU A 365 16.21 18.16 -14.47
N ASN A 366 15.64 17.78 -13.31
CA ASN A 366 16.29 18.02 -12.03
C ASN A 366 17.63 17.28 -11.93
N MET A 367 17.70 16.04 -12.42
CA MET A 367 18.96 15.27 -12.49
C MET A 367 20.01 15.96 -13.36
N ARG A 368 19.63 16.51 -14.53
CA ARG A 368 20.54 17.25 -15.42
C ARG A 368 21.07 18.51 -14.75
N GLN A 369 20.23 19.22 -13.99
CA GLN A 369 20.62 20.42 -13.25
C GLN A 369 21.52 20.09 -12.06
N VAL A 370 21.23 19.04 -11.30
CA VAL A 370 22.11 18.51 -10.24
C VAL A 370 23.47 18.12 -10.82
N ARG A 371 23.50 17.42 -11.96
CA ARG A 371 24.74 17.07 -12.67
C ARG A 371 25.55 18.32 -13.04
N ALA A 372 24.91 19.32 -13.64
CA ALA A 372 25.57 20.56 -14.04
C ALA A 372 26.19 21.30 -12.84
N LEU A 373 25.52 21.32 -11.68
CA LEU A 373 26.07 21.87 -10.44
C LEU A 373 27.23 21.03 -9.92
N CYS A 374 27.11 19.70 -9.92
CA CYS A 374 28.17 18.77 -9.54
C CYS A 374 29.44 18.98 -10.38
N ASP A 375 29.30 19.14 -11.70
CA ASP A 375 30.41 19.45 -12.61
C ASP A 375 31.06 20.80 -12.30
N ARG A 376 30.24 21.84 -12.09
CA ARG A 376 30.70 23.20 -11.78
C ARG A 376 31.58 23.25 -10.53
N TYR A 377 31.23 22.48 -9.49
CA TYR A 377 31.90 22.51 -8.20
C TYR A 377 32.85 21.34 -7.94
N GLY A 378 33.01 20.44 -8.92
CA GLY A 378 33.89 19.27 -8.84
C GLY A 378 33.48 18.30 -7.73
N VAL A 379 32.18 18.02 -7.61
CA VAL A 379 31.61 17.08 -6.63
C VAL A 379 30.99 15.90 -7.38
N PRO A 380 31.30 14.64 -7.02
CA PRO A 380 30.74 13.50 -7.73
C PRO A 380 29.26 13.26 -7.39
N LEU A 381 28.51 12.77 -8.38
CA LEU A 381 27.10 12.42 -8.29
C LEU A 381 26.92 10.90 -8.33
N PHE A 382 26.36 10.34 -7.27
CA PHE A 382 25.94 8.95 -7.18
C PHE A 382 24.42 8.84 -7.15
N LEU A 383 23.89 7.74 -7.69
CA LEU A 383 22.47 7.39 -7.58
C LEU A 383 22.27 6.27 -6.57
N ASP A 384 21.30 6.42 -5.66
CA ASP A 384 20.63 5.26 -5.08
C ASP A 384 19.52 4.82 -6.05
N ALA A 385 19.78 3.69 -6.69
CA ALA A 385 19.03 3.17 -7.83
C ALA A 385 18.03 2.06 -7.46
N ALA A 386 17.69 1.92 -6.16
CA ALA A 386 16.81 0.85 -5.70
C ALA A 386 15.49 0.76 -6.49
N ARG A 387 14.88 1.90 -6.85
CA ARG A 387 13.59 1.97 -7.57
C ARG A 387 13.67 2.78 -8.87
N HIS A 388 14.75 2.56 -9.61
CA HIS A 388 15.05 3.30 -10.84
C HIS A 388 14.00 3.09 -11.94
N ALA A 389 13.40 1.90 -12.06
CA ALA A 389 12.45 1.58 -13.13
C ALA A 389 11.09 2.25 -12.86
N GLU A 390 10.67 2.30 -11.59
CA GLU A 390 9.53 3.11 -11.18
C GLU A 390 9.73 4.60 -11.47
N ASN A 391 10.92 5.14 -11.15
CA ASN A 391 11.23 6.54 -11.45
C ASN A 391 11.17 6.82 -12.96
N ALA A 392 11.73 5.91 -13.77
CA ALA A 392 11.71 6.02 -15.22
C ALA A 392 10.27 6.00 -15.79
N TYR A 393 9.37 5.20 -15.19
CA TYR A 393 7.96 5.20 -15.58
C TYR A 393 7.27 6.54 -15.29
N PHE A 394 7.54 7.16 -14.13
CA PHE A 394 7.02 8.49 -13.84
C PHE A 394 7.57 9.56 -14.78
N ILE A 395 8.87 9.53 -15.10
CA ILE A 395 9.45 10.43 -16.12
C ILE A 395 8.75 10.21 -17.46
N LYS A 396 8.52 8.97 -17.89
CA LYS A 396 7.80 8.66 -19.12
C LYS A 396 6.40 9.30 -19.12
N GLU A 397 5.62 9.10 -18.06
CA GLU A 397 4.26 9.63 -18.00
C GLU A 397 4.19 11.15 -17.90
N ARG A 398 5.12 11.78 -17.17
CA ARG A 398 4.98 13.18 -16.72
C ARG A 398 5.89 14.18 -17.44
N GLU A 399 6.96 13.70 -18.07
CA GLU A 399 8.02 14.57 -18.63
C GLU A 399 8.44 14.16 -20.05
N ALA A 400 8.59 12.86 -20.34
CA ALA A 400 9.14 12.36 -21.60
C ALA A 400 8.35 11.17 -22.18
N PRO A 401 7.08 11.35 -22.59
CA PRO A 401 6.22 10.26 -23.10
C PRO A 401 6.70 9.65 -24.43
N HIS A 402 7.56 10.37 -25.15
CA HIS A 402 8.12 9.94 -26.43
C HIS A 402 9.30 8.96 -26.28
N LEU A 403 9.89 8.84 -25.08
CA LEU A 403 10.98 7.90 -24.82
C LEU A 403 10.45 6.56 -24.30
N SER A 404 11.17 5.49 -24.61
CA SER A 404 10.99 4.19 -23.96
C SER A 404 11.55 4.23 -22.53
N ILE A 405 11.07 3.30 -21.68
CA ILE A 405 11.60 3.15 -20.31
C ILE A 405 13.11 2.94 -20.33
N ARG A 406 13.62 2.12 -21.26
CA ARG A 406 15.05 1.83 -21.40
C ARG A 406 15.85 3.08 -21.77
N GLU A 407 15.37 3.91 -22.68
CA GLU A 407 16.03 5.18 -23.03
C GLU A 407 16.10 6.13 -21.83
N ILE A 408 15.00 6.28 -21.08
CA ILE A 408 14.97 7.12 -19.87
C ILE A 408 15.95 6.62 -18.81
N VAL A 409 15.99 5.30 -18.58
CA VAL A 409 16.96 4.68 -17.67
C VAL A 409 18.38 5.00 -18.15
N ARG A 410 18.69 4.77 -19.44
CA ARG A 410 20.02 5.07 -20.00
C ARG A 410 20.44 6.52 -19.83
N GLU A 411 19.54 7.47 -20.12
CA GLU A 411 19.80 8.89 -19.92
C GLU A 411 20.04 9.22 -18.45
N THR A 412 19.23 8.67 -17.55
CA THR A 412 19.36 8.86 -16.10
C THR A 412 20.74 8.42 -15.61
N PHE A 413 21.17 7.21 -15.95
CA PHE A 413 22.45 6.67 -15.48
C PHE A 413 23.66 7.27 -16.20
N ALA A 414 23.48 7.86 -17.39
CA ALA A 414 24.52 8.62 -18.07
C ALA A 414 24.95 9.89 -17.30
N LEU A 415 24.06 10.44 -16.47
CA LEU A 415 24.33 11.62 -15.65
C LEU A 415 25.17 11.32 -14.40
N ALA A 416 25.26 10.06 -13.97
CA ALA A 416 25.90 9.71 -12.70
C ALA A 416 27.34 9.21 -12.86
N ASP A 417 28.18 9.52 -11.87
CA ASP A 417 29.55 8.99 -11.74
C ASP A 417 29.56 7.55 -11.22
N GLY A 418 28.50 7.16 -10.50
CA GLY A 418 28.26 5.80 -10.05
C GLY A 418 26.85 5.58 -9.53
N MET A 419 26.55 4.34 -9.16
CA MET A 419 25.30 3.96 -8.52
C MET A 419 25.53 2.90 -7.45
N LEU A 420 24.65 2.91 -6.45
CA LEU A 420 24.41 1.81 -5.53
C LEU A 420 22.97 1.35 -5.70
N MET A 421 22.74 0.04 -5.66
CA MET A 421 21.42 -0.53 -5.91
C MET A 421 21.13 -1.67 -4.95
N SER A 422 20.00 -1.58 -4.23
CA SER A 422 19.35 -2.75 -3.66
C SER A 422 18.48 -3.42 -4.73
N ALA A 423 18.98 -4.49 -5.34
CA ALA A 423 18.24 -5.19 -6.40
C ALA A 423 17.02 -5.99 -5.89
N LYS A 424 16.90 -6.12 -4.56
CA LYS A 424 15.68 -6.59 -3.88
C LYS A 424 14.39 -5.80 -4.23
N LYS A 425 14.49 -4.66 -4.92
CA LYS A 425 13.38 -3.80 -5.34
C LYS A 425 13.15 -3.94 -6.86
N ASP A 426 13.63 -2.98 -7.66
CA ASP A 426 13.52 -3.02 -9.13
C ASP A 426 14.57 -3.91 -9.81
N GLY A 427 15.19 -4.83 -9.08
CA GLY A 427 15.84 -6.01 -9.67
C GLY A 427 14.95 -7.25 -9.69
N LEU A 428 13.72 -7.17 -9.15
CA LEU A 428 12.73 -8.25 -9.13
C LEU A 428 13.24 -9.58 -8.54
N VAL A 429 14.14 -9.50 -7.56
CA VAL A 429 14.75 -10.66 -6.90
C VAL A 429 14.58 -10.61 -5.38
N ASN A 430 14.73 -11.75 -4.72
CA ASN A 430 14.60 -11.85 -3.26
C ASN A 430 15.88 -11.40 -2.52
N ILE A 431 17.05 -11.52 -3.16
CA ILE A 431 18.36 -11.06 -2.67
C ILE A 431 19.17 -10.51 -3.85
N GLY A 432 20.15 -9.64 -3.60
CA GLY A 432 20.93 -9.01 -4.67
C GLY A 432 21.11 -7.50 -4.50
N GLY A 433 22.26 -7.02 -4.95
CA GLY A 433 22.56 -5.61 -5.12
C GLY A 433 23.73 -5.40 -6.09
N LEU A 434 23.92 -4.15 -6.48
CA LEU A 434 24.98 -3.74 -7.40
C LEU A 434 25.67 -2.49 -6.87
N LEU A 435 26.97 -2.40 -7.13
CA LEU A 435 27.77 -1.18 -7.04
C LEU A 435 28.47 -0.98 -8.37
N ALA A 436 28.25 0.16 -9.02
CA ALA A 436 28.84 0.46 -10.32
C ALA A 436 29.37 1.88 -10.37
N VAL A 437 30.49 2.10 -11.07
CA VAL A 437 31.19 3.38 -11.14
C VAL A 437 31.81 3.58 -12.51
N ARG A 438 32.09 4.85 -12.87
CA ARG A 438 32.84 5.19 -14.09
C ARG A 438 34.34 5.28 -13.86
N ASP A 439 34.77 5.67 -12.66
CA ASP A 439 36.18 5.83 -12.32
C ASP A 439 36.85 4.48 -12.00
N LYS A 440 37.90 4.15 -12.74
CA LYS A 440 38.65 2.90 -12.58
C LYS A 440 39.42 2.85 -11.26
N ALA A 441 40.00 3.97 -10.83
CA ALA A 441 40.77 3.99 -9.58
C ALA A 441 39.88 3.74 -8.36
N LEU A 442 38.67 4.31 -8.36
CA LEU A 442 37.63 4.04 -7.37
C LEU A 442 37.18 2.58 -7.44
N PHE A 443 36.96 2.03 -8.64
CA PHE A 443 36.62 0.61 -8.78
C PHE A 443 37.70 -0.32 -8.21
N ASP A 444 38.98 -0.03 -8.43
CA ASP A 444 40.08 -0.81 -7.88
C ASP A 444 40.07 -0.77 -6.34
N ARG A 445 39.78 0.38 -5.74
CA ARG A 445 39.62 0.51 -4.27
C ARG A 445 38.39 -0.26 -3.76
N ILE A 446 37.28 -0.21 -4.50
CA ILE A 446 36.05 -0.95 -4.20
C ILE A 446 36.35 -2.45 -4.18
N THR A 447 36.94 -2.98 -5.24
CA THR A 447 37.23 -4.43 -5.35
C THR A 447 38.20 -4.92 -4.27
N GLN A 448 39.20 -4.11 -3.89
CA GLN A 448 40.09 -4.41 -2.76
C GLN A 448 39.34 -4.47 -1.41
N ASN A 449 38.37 -3.58 -1.17
CA ASN A 449 37.55 -3.62 0.03
C ASN A 449 36.57 -4.81 0.02
N MET A 450 35.95 -5.09 -1.14
CA MET A 450 35.00 -6.19 -1.34
C MET A 450 35.58 -7.54 -0.93
N VAL A 451 36.81 -7.85 -1.36
CA VAL A 451 37.49 -9.13 -1.02
C VAL A 451 37.57 -9.36 0.48
N ARG A 452 37.69 -8.29 1.28
CA ARG A 452 37.80 -8.37 2.74
C ARG A 452 36.46 -8.52 3.45
N THR A 453 35.35 -8.14 2.81
CA THR A 453 34.12 -7.83 3.54
C THR A 453 32.86 -8.48 2.99
N GLU A 454 32.76 -8.64 1.66
CA GLU A 454 31.56 -9.17 1.00
C GLU A 454 31.85 -10.48 0.25
N GLY A 455 32.98 -10.53 -0.46
CA GLY A 455 33.36 -11.66 -1.31
C GLY A 455 34.26 -11.23 -2.47
N PHE A 456 34.66 -12.18 -3.31
CA PHE A 456 35.44 -11.87 -4.52
C PHE A 456 34.60 -10.99 -5.48
N PRO A 457 35.20 -10.03 -6.22
CA PRO A 457 34.45 -9.02 -6.98
C PRO A 457 33.49 -9.56 -8.05
N THR A 458 33.64 -10.81 -8.47
CA THR A 458 32.75 -11.44 -9.47
C THR A 458 31.56 -12.17 -8.85
N TYR A 459 31.37 -12.16 -7.53
CA TYR A 459 30.15 -12.68 -6.90
C TYR A 459 29.66 -11.83 -5.73
N GLY A 460 30.57 -11.18 -4.99
CA GLY A 460 30.23 -10.15 -3.99
C GLY A 460 29.21 -10.58 -2.93
N GLY A 461 29.29 -11.84 -2.49
CA GLY A 461 28.37 -12.41 -1.51
C GLY A 461 27.05 -12.95 -2.08
N LEU A 462 26.89 -12.99 -3.40
CA LEU A 462 25.78 -13.67 -4.09
C LEU A 462 26.18 -15.06 -4.58
N ALA A 463 25.24 -15.99 -4.56
CA ALA A 463 25.40 -17.24 -5.30
C ALA A 463 25.30 -16.98 -6.81
N GLY A 464 25.90 -17.86 -7.62
CA GLY A 464 25.82 -17.79 -9.08
C GLY A 464 24.38 -17.73 -9.57
N ARG A 465 23.51 -18.58 -9.01
CA ARG A 465 22.07 -18.58 -9.31
C ARG A 465 21.37 -17.24 -9.03
N ASP A 466 21.76 -16.53 -7.97
CA ASP A 466 21.13 -15.24 -7.62
C ASP A 466 21.55 -14.16 -8.63
N MET A 467 22.80 -14.23 -9.14
CA MET A 467 23.24 -13.37 -10.24
C MET A 467 22.48 -13.65 -11.55
N GLU A 468 22.19 -14.91 -11.87
CA GLU A 468 21.35 -15.27 -13.02
C GLU A 468 19.92 -14.72 -12.88
N ALA A 469 19.30 -14.94 -11.73
CA ALA A 469 17.95 -14.45 -11.46
C ALA A 469 17.88 -12.92 -11.51
N LEU A 470 18.93 -12.24 -11.04
CA LEU A 470 19.05 -10.79 -11.12
C LEU A 470 19.24 -10.29 -12.55
N ALA A 471 20.07 -10.96 -13.36
CA ALA A 471 20.28 -10.59 -14.75
C ALA A 471 18.96 -10.61 -15.56
N TRP A 472 18.08 -11.57 -15.29
CA TRP A 472 16.72 -11.59 -15.86
C TRP A 472 15.81 -10.54 -15.24
N GLY A 473 15.82 -10.42 -13.91
CA GLY A 473 14.97 -9.48 -13.19
C GLY A 473 15.18 -8.03 -13.58
N LEU A 474 16.44 -7.60 -13.84
CA LEU A 474 16.76 -6.26 -14.34
C LEU A 474 16.12 -5.96 -15.71
N ARG A 475 16.05 -6.97 -16.60
CA ARG A 475 15.45 -6.81 -17.93
C ARG A 475 13.93 -6.77 -17.88
N GLU A 476 13.34 -7.57 -16.98
CA GLU A 476 11.90 -7.59 -16.74
C GLU A 476 11.42 -6.32 -16.02
N ALA A 477 12.24 -5.74 -15.13
CA ALA A 477 11.89 -4.55 -14.36
C ALA A 477 11.59 -3.32 -15.22
N VAL A 478 12.23 -3.23 -16.39
CA VAL A 478 12.06 -2.12 -17.34
C VAL A 478 10.98 -2.38 -18.41
N ASP A 479 10.20 -3.47 -18.27
CA ASP A 479 9.04 -3.71 -19.13
C ASP A 479 7.92 -2.72 -18.82
N GLU A 480 7.44 -2.01 -19.85
CA GLU A 480 6.47 -0.93 -19.68
C GLU A 480 5.08 -1.45 -19.26
N ALA A 481 4.65 -2.61 -19.76
CA ALA A 481 3.35 -3.18 -19.40
C ALA A 481 3.35 -3.62 -17.93
N TYR A 482 4.44 -4.24 -17.49
CA TYR A 482 4.68 -4.55 -16.08
C TYR A 482 4.67 -3.30 -15.20
N LEU A 483 5.41 -2.24 -15.57
CA LEU A 483 5.48 -1.01 -14.77
C LEU A 483 4.12 -0.29 -14.68
N ARG A 484 3.37 -0.26 -15.79
CA ARG A 484 1.99 0.28 -15.83
C ARG A 484 1.08 -0.44 -14.84
N TYR A 485 1.12 -1.77 -14.80
CA TYR A 485 0.40 -2.56 -13.82
C TYR A 485 0.89 -2.28 -12.40
N ARG A 486 2.20 -2.34 -12.17
CA ARG A 486 2.84 -2.20 -10.86
C ARG A 486 2.50 -0.87 -10.19
N ILE A 487 2.53 0.22 -10.95
CA ILE A 487 2.24 1.56 -10.44
C ILE A 487 0.72 1.79 -10.42
N GLY A 488 -0.02 1.25 -11.40
CA GLY A 488 -1.47 1.28 -11.40
C GLY A 488 -2.10 0.57 -10.19
N GLN A 489 -1.51 -0.52 -9.69
CA GLN A 489 -1.96 -1.20 -8.48
C GLN A 489 -1.78 -0.32 -7.22
N VAL A 490 -0.67 0.41 -7.12
CA VAL A 490 -0.45 1.37 -6.02
C VAL A 490 -1.47 2.50 -6.10
N ARG A 491 -1.70 3.05 -7.30
CA ARG A 491 -2.73 4.07 -7.55
C ARG A 491 -4.13 3.57 -7.23
N TYR A 492 -4.43 2.31 -7.53
CA TYR A 492 -5.71 1.70 -7.21
C TYR A 492 -5.98 1.68 -5.70
N LEU A 493 -5.01 1.21 -4.90
CA LEU A 493 -5.13 1.24 -3.45
C LEU A 493 -5.29 2.68 -2.93
N ALA A 494 -4.49 3.63 -3.45
CA ALA A 494 -4.60 5.04 -3.09
C ALA A 494 -5.99 5.62 -3.40
N HIS A 495 -6.55 5.29 -4.56
CA HIS A 495 -7.91 5.69 -4.96
C HIS A 495 -8.96 5.14 -3.98
N ARG A 496 -8.91 3.83 -3.69
CA ARG A 496 -9.84 3.19 -2.74
C ARG A 496 -9.78 3.83 -1.36
N LEU A 497 -8.58 4.13 -0.86
CA LEU A 497 -8.42 4.80 0.43
C LEU A 497 -8.97 6.24 0.43
N ARG A 498 -8.80 6.96 -0.69
CA ARG A 498 -9.34 8.31 -0.85
C ARG A 498 -10.87 8.32 -0.86
N GLU A 499 -11.50 7.34 -1.51
CA GLU A 499 -12.97 7.19 -1.50
C GLU A 499 -13.53 7.00 -0.09
N GLU A 500 -12.76 6.36 0.79
CA GLU A 500 -13.10 6.14 2.20
C GLU A 500 -12.67 7.32 3.11
N GLY A 501 -12.17 8.42 2.53
CA GLY A 501 -11.74 9.61 3.26
C GLY A 501 -10.44 9.45 4.06
N VAL A 502 -9.65 8.41 3.79
CA VAL A 502 -8.36 8.19 4.48
C VAL A 502 -7.30 9.13 3.91
N PRO A 503 -6.67 10.01 4.72
CA PRO A 503 -5.68 10.95 4.22
C PRO A 503 -4.38 10.23 3.87
N ILE A 504 -3.91 10.42 2.65
CA ILE A 504 -2.66 9.85 2.14
C ILE A 504 -1.73 10.95 1.63
N VAL A 505 -0.47 10.58 1.40
CA VAL A 505 0.48 11.39 0.62
C VAL A 505 0.06 11.39 -0.85
N GLU A 506 -0.16 12.58 -1.39
CA GLU A 506 -0.55 12.83 -2.78
C GLU A 506 0.59 13.44 -3.60
N PRO A 507 0.75 13.09 -4.89
CA PRO A 507 0.19 11.89 -5.51
C PRO A 507 0.82 10.62 -4.88
N PRO A 508 0.21 9.43 -4.99
CA PRO A 508 0.84 8.21 -4.51
C PRO A 508 2.16 7.93 -5.25
N GLY A 509 3.14 7.41 -4.52
CA GLY A 509 4.45 7.06 -5.06
C GLY A 509 4.47 5.77 -5.89
N GLY A 510 5.67 5.34 -6.26
CA GLY A 510 5.83 4.16 -7.14
C GLY A 510 5.56 2.83 -6.48
N HIS A 511 5.77 2.71 -5.16
CA HIS A 511 5.87 1.41 -4.48
C HIS A 511 4.94 1.17 -3.30
N ALA A 512 4.32 2.23 -2.79
CA ALA A 512 3.54 2.16 -1.58
C ALA A 512 2.52 3.29 -1.55
N VAL A 513 1.47 3.09 -0.77
CA VAL A 513 0.61 4.17 -0.30
C VAL A 513 1.04 4.53 1.12
N TYR A 514 1.14 5.83 1.39
CA TYR A 514 1.53 6.35 2.70
C TYR A 514 0.34 7.09 3.29
N ILE A 515 -0.14 6.61 4.44
CA ILE A 515 -1.22 7.27 5.19
C ILE A 515 -0.62 8.37 6.03
N ASP A 516 -1.18 9.58 5.96
CA ASP A 516 -0.78 10.72 6.78
C ASP A 516 -1.48 10.64 8.14
N ILE A 517 -0.70 10.27 9.15
CA ILE A 517 -1.20 10.01 10.50
C ILE A 517 -1.54 11.31 11.22
N LEU A 518 -0.83 12.41 10.96
CA LEU A 518 -1.15 13.70 11.60
C LEU A 518 -2.48 14.25 11.09
N ARG A 519 -2.83 13.97 9.83
CA ARG A 519 -4.16 14.31 9.29
C ARG A 519 -5.25 13.34 9.72
N LEU A 520 -4.93 12.05 9.88
CA LEU A 520 -5.89 11.06 10.33
C LEU A 520 -6.22 11.21 11.84
N LEU A 521 -5.23 11.60 12.64
CA LEU A 521 -5.29 11.72 14.10
C LEU A 521 -4.72 13.08 14.56
N PRO A 522 -5.37 14.22 14.21
CA PRO A 522 -4.82 15.55 14.47
C PRO A 522 -4.65 15.90 15.96
N ASP A 523 -5.50 15.33 16.82
CA ASP A 523 -5.51 15.60 18.25
C ASP A 523 -4.73 14.56 19.07
N TRP A 524 -4.13 13.55 18.44
CA TRP A 524 -3.34 12.54 19.14
C TRP A 524 -1.94 13.07 19.47
N PRO A 525 -1.52 13.05 20.74
CA PRO A 525 -0.15 13.39 21.11
C PRO A 525 0.85 12.43 20.47
N ARG A 526 1.90 12.98 19.85
CA ARG A 526 2.88 12.20 19.08
C ARG A 526 3.75 11.30 19.96
N GLU A 527 3.90 11.65 21.23
CA GLU A 527 4.54 10.83 22.26
C GLU A 527 3.83 9.49 22.51
N HIS A 528 2.55 9.37 22.14
CA HIS A 528 1.77 8.14 22.19
C HIS A 528 1.85 7.30 20.91
N LEU A 529 2.79 7.65 20.01
CA LEU A 529 3.16 6.90 18.81
C LEU A 529 1.94 6.55 17.93
N PRO A 530 1.18 7.55 17.46
CA PRO A 530 -0.07 7.34 16.70
C PRO A 530 0.11 6.45 15.47
N GLY A 531 1.23 6.57 14.76
CA GLY A 531 1.50 5.74 13.58
C GLY A 531 1.68 4.26 13.93
N LEU A 532 2.31 3.97 15.08
CA LEU A 532 2.46 2.61 15.57
C LEU A 532 1.14 2.05 16.07
N ALA A 533 0.37 2.85 16.83
CA ALA A 533 -0.97 2.47 17.28
C ALA A 533 -1.87 2.06 16.11
N PHE A 534 -1.87 2.86 15.04
CA PHE A 534 -2.60 2.56 13.81
C PHE A 534 -2.09 1.27 13.15
N THR A 535 -0.77 1.10 13.03
CA THR A 535 -0.15 -0.11 12.46
C THR A 535 -0.52 -1.37 13.24
N LEU A 536 -0.55 -1.31 14.59
CA LEU A 536 -0.97 -2.42 15.43
C LEU A 536 -2.45 -2.76 15.24
N ALA A 537 -3.32 -1.76 15.08
CA ALA A 537 -4.73 -1.96 14.81
C ALA A 537 -4.99 -2.61 13.44
N LEU A 538 -4.23 -2.24 12.39
CA LEU A 538 -4.32 -2.90 11.08
C LEU A 538 -4.02 -4.40 11.17
N TYR A 539 -3.00 -4.78 11.94
CA TYR A 539 -2.69 -6.18 12.17
C TYR A 539 -3.76 -6.86 13.04
N ARG A 540 -4.20 -6.21 14.10
CA ARG A 540 -5.23 -6.74 15.00
C ARG A 540 -6.54 -7.03 14.27
N GLU A 541 -7.01 -6.12 13.43
CA GLU A 541 -8.31 -6.23 12.77
C GLU A 541 -8.28 -7.01 11.45
N GLY A 542 -7.20 -6.93 10.68
CA GLY A 542 -7.11 -7.59 9.36
C GLY A 542 -5.88 -8.46 9.11
N GLY A 543 -4.99 -8.64 10.09
CA GLY A 543 -3.73 -9.35 9.87
C GLY A 543 -2.82 -8.69 8.83
N ILE A 544 -2.99 -7.37 8.63
CA ILE A 544 -2.18 -6.57 7.71
C ILE A 544 -0.95 -6.08 8.47
N ARG A 545 0.24 -6.47 8.01
CA ARG A 545 1.49 -5.92 8.53
C ARG A 545 1.90 -4.72 7.68
N ALA A 546 1.96 -3.53 8.29
CA ALA A 546 2.43 -2.29 7.68
C ALA A 546 3.67 -1.77 8.42
N ALA A 547 4.32 -0.72 7.90
CA ALA A 547 5.46 -0.09 8.54
C ALA A 547 5.11 1.31 9.04
N GLU A 548 5.36 1.60 10.31
CA GLU A 548 5.42 2.98 10.80
C GLU A 548 6.71 3.63 10.30
N LEU A 549 6.58 4.83 9.74
CA LEU A 549 7.67 5.68 9.24
C LEU A 549 7.46 7.10 9.76
N GLY A 550 7.37 7.21 11.07
CA GLY A 550 7.08 8.45 11.80
C GLY A 550 8.00 8.58 13.01
N THR A 551 7.41 8.89 14.16
CA THR A 551 8.14 9.11 15.41
C THR A 551 8.95 7.88 15.81
N VAL A 552 8.45 6.65 15.61
CA VAL A 552 9.22 5.44 16.00
C VAL A 552 10.44 5.26 15.12
N ALA A 553 10.30 5.40 13.80
CA ALA A 553 11.39 5.25 12.85
C ALA A 553 12.43 6.40 12.90
N PHE A 554 11.95 7.65 12.97
CA PHE A 554 12.77 8.84 12.71
C PHE A 554 12.84 9.85 13.85
N GLY A 555 11.96 9.73 14.86
CA GLY A 555 12.00 10.62 16.02
C GLY A 555 13.31 10.47 16.80
N ARG A 556 13.83 11.57 17.33
CA ARG A 556 15.05 11.57 18.16
C ARG A 556 14.74 12.18 19.51
N ARG A 557 15.62 11.92 20.47
CA ARG A 557 15.63 12.63 21.75
C ARG A 557 16.73 13.68 21.70
N ASP A 558 16.42 14.90 22.11
CA ASP A 558 17.44 15.91 22.31
C ASP A 558 18.44 15.39 23.36
N PRO A 559 19.76 15.36 23.09
CA PRO A 559 20.74 14.82 24.02
C PRO A 559 20.87 15.63 25.33
N GLU A 560 20.51 16.91 25.33
CA GLU A 560 20.62 17.80 26.48
C GLU A 560 19.33 17.83 27.31
N THR A 561 18.17 17.96 26.64
CA THR A 561 16.87 18.11 27.33
C THR A 561 16.12 16.79 27.50
N GLY A 562 16.42 15.78 26.68
CA GLY A 562 15.66 14.53 26.61
C GLY A 562 14.26 14.68 25.99
N GLU A 563 13.93 15.84 25.44
CA GLU A 563 12.64 16.08 24.77
C GLU A 563 12.58 15.43 23.39
N TRP A 564 11.37 15.21 22.88
CA TRP A 564 11.18 14.65 21.54
C TRP A 564 11.51 15.69 20.46
N ILE A 565 12.37 15.29 19.52
CA ILE A 565 12.53 15.92 18.22
C ILE A 565 11.78 15.06 17.22
N PHE A 566 10.58 15.52 16.85
CA PHE A 566 9.72 14.77 15.97
C PHE A 566 10.04 15.00 14.48
N PRO A 567 9.87 13.98 13.61
CA PRO A 567 9.98 14.18 12.18
C PRO A 567 8.89 15.12 11.65
N ARG A 568 9.15 15.77 10.51
CA ARG A 568 8.14 16.64 9.85
C ARG A 568 6.90 15.89 9.41
N LEU A 569 7.04 14.60 9.06
CA LEU A 569 5.96 13.72 8.63
C LEU A 569 5.78 12.57 9.62
N GLU A 570 4.54 12.13 9.82
CA GLU A 570 4.18 10.94 10.59
C GLU A 570 3.40 10.02 9.65
N LEU A 571 4.04 8.98 9.10
CA LEU A 571 3.44 8.18 8.05
C LEU A 571 3.31 6.71 8.44
N VAL A 572 2.29 6.04 7.93
CA VAL A 572 2.22 4.57 7.87
C VAL A 572 2.29 4.13 6.42
N ARG A 573 3.28 3.32 6.11
CA ARG A 573 3.56 2.83 4.75
C ARG A 573 2.95 1.46 4.51
N LEU A 574 2.23 1.36 3.40
CA LEU A 574 1.67 0.15 2.81
C LEU A 574 2.51 -0.23 1.59
N ALA A 575 3.67 -0.85 1.79
CA ALA A 575 4.59 -1.19 0.71
C ALA A 575 4.15 -2.45 -0.01
N ILE A 576 3.88 -2.35 -1.31
CA ILE A 576 3.28 -3.43 -2.09
C ILE A 576 4.39 -4.29 -2.73
N PRO A 577 4.53 -5.58 -2.35
CA PRO A 577 5.45 -6.49 -3.02
C PRO A 577 5.09 -6.69 -4.50
N ARG A 578 6.11 -6.65 -5.36
CA ARG A 578 5.96 -6.73 -6.82
C ARG A 578 5.43 -8.10 -7.24
N ARG A 579 4.33 -8.14 -8.01
CA ARG A 579 3.72 -9.37 -8.60
C ARG A 579 3.18 -10.40 -7.60
N VAL A 580 2.92 -10.00 -6.35
CA VAL A 580 2.43 -10.91 -5.30
C VAL A 580 0.92 -10.82 -5.13
N TYR A 581 0.43 -9.62 -4.86
CA TYR A 581 -0.97 -9.38 -4.52
C TYR A 581 -1.80 -8.98 -5.74
N THR A 582 -3.10 -9.25 -5.65
CA THR A 582 -4.11 -9.02 -6.69
C THR A 582 -5.08 -7.93 -6.27
N GLN A 583 -6.02 -7.56 -7.15
CA GLN A 583 -7.11 -6.63 -6.82
C GLN A 583 -7.85 -7.00 -5.52
N SER A 584 -8.28 -8.27 -5.37
CA SER A 584 -9.04 -8.69 -4.19
C SER A 584 -8.26 -8.54 -2.88
N HIS A 585 -6.93 -8.61 -2.93
CA HIS A 585 -6.09 -8.33 -1.77
C HIS A 585 -6.03 -6.83 -1.48
N MET A 586 -5.97 -5.99 -2.51
CA MET A 586 -6.02 -4.53 -2.35
C MET A 586 -7.38 -4.06 -1.82
N ASP A 587 -8.47 -4.66 -2.28
CA ASP A 587 -9.83 -4.41 -1.76
C ASP A 587 -9.91 -4.75 -0.28
N TYR A 588 -9.45 -5.95 0.11
CA TYR A 588 -9.38 -6.35 1.52
C TYR A 588 -8.56 -5.38 2.36
N VAL A 589 -7.40 -4.94 1.86
CA VAL A 589 -6.55 -3.97 2.53
C VAL A 589 -7.25 -2.63 2.71
N ALA A 590 -7.89 -2.12 1.66
CA ALA A 590 -8.64 -0.86 1.71
C ALA A 590 -9.81 -0.94 2.72
N ASP A 591 -10.58 -2.02 2.69
CA ASP A 591 -11.73 -2.24 3.58
C ASP A 591 -11.30 -2.30 5.06
N VAL A 592 -10.21 -2.99 5.37
CA VAL A 592 -9.67 -3.05 6.74
C VAL A 592 -9.16 -1.67 7.19
N ILE A 593 -8.43 -0.95 6.34
CA ILE A 593 -7.93 0.39 6.68
C ILE A 593 -9.10 1.35 6.91
N ALA A 594 -10.11 1.33 6.05
CA ALA A 594 -11.32 2.14 6.19
C ALA A 594 -12.06 1.82 7.49
N HIS A 595 -12.17 0.54 7.85
CA HIS A 595 -12.71 0.12 9.14
C HIS A 595 -11.91 0.70 10.33
N VAL A 596 -10.59 0.53 10.33
CA VAL A 596 -9.73 1.05 11.41
C VAL A 596 -9.76 2.58 11.48
N ALA A 597 -9.82 3.26 10.34
CA ALA A 597 -9.91 4.72 10.28
C ALA A 597 -11.25 5.26 10.80
N ARG A 598 -12.38 4.58 10.51
CA ARG A 598 -13.70 4.96 11.03
C ARG A 598 -13.83 4.70 12.53
N GLU A 599 -13.31 3.57 13.00
CA GLU A 599 -13.40 3.12 14.39
C GLU A 599 -12.16 3.48 15.24
N LYS A 600 -11.37 4.46 14.79
CA LYS A 600 -10.07 4.81 15.39
C LYS A 600 -10.15 5.15 16.89
N GLU A 601 -11.24 5.76 17.33
CA GLU A 601 -11.46 6.11 18.75
C GLU A 601 -11.64 4.89 19.65
N THR A 602 -12.12 3.76 19.11
CA THR A 602 -12.38 2.54 19.86
C THR A 602 -11.27 1.51 19.69
N LEU A 603 -10.61 1.50 18.53
CA LEU A 603 -9.61 0.48 18.17
C LEU A 603 -8.17 0.87 18.49
N LEU A 604 -7.85 2.17 18.46
CA LEU A 604 -6.49 2.63 18.73
C LEU A 604 -6.27 2.78 20.23
N ARG A 605 -5.04 2.46 20.66
CA ARG A 605 -4.61 2.57 22.06
C ARG A 605 -3.30 3.36 22.09
N PRO A 606 -3.11 4.30 23.04
CA PRO A 606 -1.82 4.98 23.21
C PRO A 606 -0.69 3.96 23.40
N VAL A 607 0.44 4.18 22.75
CA VAL A 607 1.59 3.27 22.80
C VAL A 607 2.81 4.00 23.35
N ARG A 608 3.60 3.32 24.17
CA ARG A 608 4.89 3.81 24.68
C ARG A 608 6.00 2.80 24.47
N ILE A 609 7.22 3.29 24.35
CA ILE A 609 8.44 2.48 24.25
C ILE A 609 8.78 1.93 25.64
N VAL A 610 9.01 0.61 25.75
CA VAL A 610 9.45 -0.03 27.00
C VAL A 610 10.89 -0.52 26.95
N GLU A 611 11.40 -0.81 25.75
CA GLU A 611 12.79 -1.18 25.51
C GLU A 611 13.26 -0.50 24.23
N GLU A 612 14.33 0.29 24.31
CA GLU A 612 14.85 1.11 23.22
C GLU A 612 16.31 0.73 22.92
N PRO A 613 16.63 0.23 21.71
CA PRO A 613 18.01 -0.01 21.30
C PRO A 613 18.74 1.32 21.02
N PRO A 614 20.08 1.36 21.06
CA PRO A 614 20.86 2.58 20.79
C PRO A 614 20.77 3.06 19.33
N ALA A 615 20.41 2.18 18.39
CA ALA A 615 20.22 2.50 16.98
C ALA A 615 19.12 1.62 16.39
N LEU A 616 18.58 2.02 15.23
CA LEU A 616 17.61 1.20 14.46
C LEU A 616 16.36 0.83 15.27
N ARG A 617 15.83 1.81 16.03
CA ARG A 617 14.76 1.64 17.02
C ARG A 617 13.53 0.90 16.51
N HIS A 618 12.98 1.30 15.37
CA HIS A 618 11.76 0.69 14.84
C HIS A 618 11.89 -0.81 14.55
N PHE A 619 13.11 -1.32 14.32
CA PHE A 619 13.34 -2.75 14.11
C PHE A 619 13.39 -3.56 15.40
N LEU A 620 13.97 -3.02 16.48
CA LEU A 620 14.35 -3.83 17.66
C LEU A 620 13.65 -3.42 18.95
N ALA A 621 12.97 -2.28 18.98
CA ALA A 621 12.28 -1.81 20.18
C ALA A 621 11.11 -2.72 20.58
N ARG A 622 10.72 -2.64 21.84
CA ARG A 622 9.50 -3.25 22.39
C ARG A 622 8.59 -2.16 22.94
N PHE A 623 7.29 -2.40 22.88
CA PHE A 623 6.27 -1.42 23.23
C PHE A 623 5.23 -1.98 24.20
N ALA A 624 4.49 -1.07 24.83
CA ALA A 624 3.32 -1.37 25.64
C ALA A 624 2.18 -0.42 25.25
N GLU A 625 0.95 -0.92 25.26
CA GLU A 625 -0.27 -0.11 25.16
C GLU A 625 -0.69 0.35 26.56
N ASP A 626 -1.07 1.61 26.69
CA ASP A 626 -1.71 2.12 27.90
C ASP A 626 -3.20 1.77 27.82
N VAL A 627 -3.59 0.65 28.44
CA VAL A 627 -4.99 0.23 28.52
C VAL A 627 -5.64 1.04 29.64
N PRO A 628 -6.79 1.71 29.41
CA PRO A 628 -7.56 2.29 30.49
C PRO A 628 -7.86 1.19 31.52
N SER A 629 -7.59 1.44 32.79
CA SER A 629 -7.98 0.50 33.84
C SER A 629 -9.49 0.26 33.75
N PRO A 630 -9.97 -0.99 33.82
CA PRO A 630 -11.40 -1.26 33.86
C PRO A 630 -11.94 -0.75 35.21
N GLY A 631 -12.34 0.52 35.27
CA GLY A 631 -12.87 1.09 36.51
C GLY A 631 -12.67 2.59 36.70
N THR A 632 -13.05 3.42 35.74
CA THR A 632 -13.51 4.79 36.01
C THR A 632 -14.63 5.11 35.03
N ASN A 633 -15.86 4.76 35.42
CA ASN A 633 -17.09 5.33 34.86
C ASN A 633 -17.19 6.81 35.24
#